data_AF-K5W2U3-F1
#
_entry.id   AF-K5W2U3-F1
#
_cell.length_a   1.000
_cell.length_b   1.000
_cell.length_c   1.000
_cell.angle_alpha   90.00
_cell.angle_beta   90.00
_cell.angle_gamma   90.00
#
_symmetry.space_group_name_H-M   'P 1'
#
loop_
_entity.id
_entity.type
_entity.pdbx_description
1 polymer ?
#
loop_
_entity_poly.entity_id
_entity_poly.type
_entity_poly.pdbx_seq_one_letter_code
_entity_poly.pdbx_strand_id
1 'polypeptide(L)'
;MSASARRDLVEELRALAATCLNPLLEYQCLSTAPTALDDKLIVMMRGKQTACLLAFVSAVYLQVSLREGAPTSTILHTGLTCIAPALRR
;
A
#
# COMPACT_ATOMS: atom_id res chain seq x y z
N MET A 1 -13.11 9.46 0.52
CA MET A 1 -12.51 9.37 1.88
C MET A 1 -12.18 10.78 2.36
N SER A 2 -12.46 11.13 3.62
CA SER A 2 -12.09 12.44 4.17
C SER A 2 -10.57 12.58 4.29
N ALA A 3 -10.06 13.81 4.44
CA ALA A 3 -8.63 14.04 4.68
C ALA A 3 -8.15 13.42 6.01
N SER A 4 -8.99 13.38 7.04
CA SER A 4 -8.68 12.72 8.31
C SER A 4 -8.55 11.21 8.14
N ALA A 5 -9.58 10.56 7.58
CA ALA A 5 -9.58 9.12 7.37
C ALA A 5 -8.41 8.63 6.48
N ARG A 6 -7.96 9.47 5.54
CA ARG A 6 -6.78 9.19 4.73
C ARG A 6 -5.49 9.19 5.55
N ARG A 7 -5.31 10.17 6.44
CA ARG A 7 -4.15 10.23 7.32
C ARG A 7 -4.14 9.06 8.29
N ASP A 8 -5.28 8.77 8.91
CA ASP A 8 -5.42 7.65 9.83
C ASP A 8 -5.04 6.33 9.13
N LEU A 9 -5.50 6.13 7.89
CA LEU A 9 -5.13 4.98 7.07
C LEU A 9 -3.62 4.93 6.78
N VAL A 10 -2.99 6.03 6.40
CA VAL A 10 -1.53 6.07 6.15
C VAL A 10 -0.75 5.73 7.42
N GLU A 11 -1.17 6.25 8.57
CA GLU A 11 -0.54 5.96 9.86
C GLU A 11 -0.65 4.47 10.22
N GLU A 12 -1.81 3.85 10.00
CA GLU A 12 -1.99 2.40 10.18
C GLU A 12 -1.09 1.56 9.25
N LEU A 13 -1.02 1.95 7.97
CA LEU A 13 -0.16 1.27 6.98
C LEU A 13 1.32 1.38 7.36
N ARG A 14 1.77 2.57 7.80
CA ARG A 14 3.14 2.80 8.29
C ARG A 14 3.44 1.98 9.53
N ALA A 15 2.52 1.93 10.49
CA ALA A 15 2.68 1.15 11.71
C ALA A 15 2.89 -0.33 11.41
N LEU A 16 2.07 -0.92 10.52
CA LEU A 16 2.24 -2.32 10.12
C LEU A 16 3.53 -2.52 9.29
N ALA A 17 3.82 -1.63 8.34
CA ALA A 17 5.02 -1.72 7.51
C ALA A 17 6.32 -1.65 8.34
N ALA A 18 6.35 -0.86 9.41
CA ALA A 18 7.49 -0.79 10.33
C ALA A 18 7.76 -2.11 11.07
N THR A 19 6.75 -2.99 11.22
CA THR A 19 6.97 -4.35 11.74
C THR A 19 7.54 -5.31 10.69
N CYS A 20 7.52 -4.92 9.41
CA CYS A 20 7.92 -5.76 8.29
C CYS A 20 9.27 -5.34 7.68
N LEU A 21 9.59 -4.05 7.73
CA LEU A 21 10.72 -3.43 7.04
C LEU A 21 11.57 -2.65 8.04
N ASN A 22 12.90 -2.80 7.93
CA ASN A 22 13.86 -1.98 8.65
C ASN A 22 15.09 -1.74 7.75
N PRO A 23 15.32 -0.49 7.28
CA PRO A 23 14.58 0.73 7.58
C PRO A 23 13.19 0.77 6.91
N LEU A 24 12.28 1.58 7.46
CA LEU A 24 11.02 1.89 6.81
C LEU A 24 11.29 2.80 5.60
N LEU A 25 11.13 2.25 4.39
CA LEU A 25 11.26 3.02 3.16
C LEU A 25 9.99 3.85 2.94
N GLU A 26 10.15 5.08 2.44
CA GLU A 26 9.04 5.99 2.08
C GLU A 26 8.35 5.56 0.78
N TYR A 27 7.75 4.36 0.78
CA TYR A 27 6.90 3.91 -0.31
C TYR A 27 5.70 4.84 -0.47
N GLN A 28 5.19 4.96 -1.69
CA GLN A 28 4.12 5.92 -2.00
C GLN A 28 2.86 5.69 -1.16
N CYS A 29 2.47 4.43 -0.87
CA CYS A 29 1.34 4.11 0.01
C CYS A 29 1.58 4.40 1.50
N LEU A 30 2.81 4.77 1.88
CA LEU A 30 3.22 5.16 3.22
C LEU A 30 3.47 6.67 3.33
N SER A 31 3.46 7.39 2.21
CA SER A 31 3.69 8.83 2.18
C SER A 31 2.53 9.58 2.85
N THR A 32 2.86 10.61 3.61
CA THR A 32 1.89 11.52 4.23
C THR A 32 1.38 12.60 3.28
N ALA A 33 1.86 12.62 2.03
CA ALA A 33 1.38 13.55 1.02
C ALA A 33 -0.14 13.37 0.79
N PRO A 34 -0.91 14.46 0.62
CA PRO A 34 -2.36 14.36 0.43
C PRO A 34 -2.77 13.45 -0.72
N THR A 35 -1.97 13.39 -1.78
CA THR A 35 -2.24 12.63 -3.00
C THR A 35 -1.65 11.22 -3.00
N ALA A 36 -0.99 10.80 -1.92
CA ALA A 36 -0.25 9.54 -1.82
C ALA A 36 -1.09 8.28 -2.14
N LEU A 37 -2.39 8.35 -1.88
CA LEU A 37 -3.33 7.22 -2.04
C LEU A 37 -4.29 7.39 -3.23
N ASP A 38 -4.21 8.48 -3.99
CA ASP A 38 -5.23 8.81 -5.02
C ASP A 38 -5.29 7.79 -6.17
N ASP A 39 -4.16 7.14 -6.47
CA ASP A 39 -3.98 6.16 -7.53
C ASP A 39 -3.82 4.72 -7.01
N LYS A 40 -3.98 4.51 -5.70
CA LYS A 40 -3.67 3.23 -5.03
C LYS A 40 -4.91 2.36 -4.87
N LEU A 41 -4.75 1.09 -5.23
CA LEU A 41 -5.59 0.01 -4.74
C LEU A 41 -4.94 -0.60 -3.50
N ILE A 42 -5.65 -0.63 -2.38
CA ILE A 42 -5.15 -1.21 -1.14
C ILE A 42 -6.15 -2.23 -0.63
N VAL A 43 -5.70 -3.47 -0.52
CA VAL A 43 -6.47 -4.56 0.12
C VAL A 43 -5.90 -4.76 1.50
N MET A 44 -6.77 -4.75 2.51
CA MET A 44 -6.42 -4.84 3.92
C MET A 44 -7.10 -6.02 4.59
N MET A 45 -6.39 -6.65 5.53
CA MET A 45 -6.96 -7.59 6.48
C MET A 45 -6.94 -6.97 7.87
N ARG A 46 -8.09 -6.92 8.52
CA ARG A 46 -8.23 -6.48 9.91
C ARG A 46 -8.59 -7.65 10.83
N GLY A 47 -8.07 -7.63 12.05
CA GLY A 47 -8.42 -8.61 13.08
C GLY A 47 -9.89 -8.48 13.48
N LYS A 48 -10.60 -9.61 13.62
CA LYS A 48 -12.03 -9.60 13.96
C LYS A 48 -12.32 -8.97 15.32
N GLN A 49 -11.43 -9.16 16.29
CA GLN A 49 -11.61 -8.72 17.68
C GLN A 49 -11.04 -7.33 17.95
N THR A 50 -9.91 -7.00 17.32
CA THR A 50 -9.15 -5.78 17.64
C THR A 50 -9.35 -4.67 16.62
N ALA A 51 -9.94 -4.97 15.46
CA ALA A 51 -9.96 -4.11 14.27
C ALA A 51 -8.58 -3.65 13.75
N CYS A 52 -7.48 -4.09 14.38
CA CYS A 52 -6.12 -3.75 14.00
C CYS A 52 -5.81 -4.29 12.59
N LEU A 53 -5.03 -3.52 11.84
CA LEU A 53 -4.51 -3.96 10.55
C LEU A 53 -3.46 -5.07 10.76
N LEU A 54 -3.70 -6.23 10.15
CA LEU A 54 -2.86 -7.42 10.27
C LEU A 54 -2.08 -7.73 9.00
N ALA A 55 -2.62 -7.34 7.84
CA ALA A 55 -1.95 -7.45 6.56
C ALA A 55 -2.48 -6.38 5.59
N PHE A 56 -1.65 -5.97 4.64
CA PHE A 56 -2.11 -5.26 3.45
C PHE A 56 -1.27 -5.60 2.22
N VAL A 57 -1.85 -5.38 1.05
CA VAL A 57 -1.13 -5.27 -0.22
C VAL A 57 -1.57 -3.99 -0.93
N SER A 58 -0.61 -3.25 -1.48
CA SER A 58 -0.86 -2.09 -2.33
C SER A 58 -0.60 -2.41 -3.80
N ALA A 59 -1.33 -1.75 -4.71
CA ALA A 59 -1.13 -1.83 -6.14
C ALA A 59 -1.52 -0.51 -6.82
N VAL A 60 -1.06 -0.33 -8.06
CA VAL A 60 -1.42 0.80 -8.94
C VAL A 60 -1.67 0.30 -10.36
N TYR A 61 -2.48 1.04 -11.11
CA TYR A 61 -2.51 0.88 -12.57
C TYR A 61 -1.43 1.76 -13.20
N LEU A 62 -0.57 1.18 -14.04
CA LEU A 62 0.44 1.90 -14.79
C LEU A 62 0.24 1.71 -16.29
N GLN A 63 0.51 2.76 -17.04
CA GLN A 63 0.66 2.67 -18.49
C GLN A 63 2.12 2.34 -18.80
N VAL A 64 2.36 1.20 -19.41
CA VAL A 64 3.71 0.73 -19.77
C VAL A 64 3.77 0.44 -21.26
N SER A 65 4.81 0.95 -21.92
CA SER A 65 5.15 0.52 -23.28
C SER A 65 6.13 -0.65 -23.19
N LEU A 66 5.76 -1.79 -23.77
CA LEU A 66 6.53 -3.04 -23.65
C LEU A 66 7.77 -3.08 -24.56
N ARG A 67 7.87 -2.16 -25.52
CA ARG A 67 9.01 -1.95 -26.42
C ARG A 67 8.98 -0.53 -26.94
N GLU A 68 10.14 0.03 -27.28
CA GLU A 68 10.22 1.38 -27.85
C GLU A 68 9.32 1.51 -29.11
N GLY A 69 8.53 2.58 -29.16
CA GLY A 69 7.57 2.83 -30.24
C GLY A 69 6.27 2.02 -30.20
N ALA A 70 6.05 1.12 -29.22
CA ALA A 70 4.78 0.41 -29.10
C ALA A 70 3.71 1.20 -28.33
N PRO A 71 2.41 0.96 -28.62
CA PRO A 71 1.32 1.48 -27.81
C PRO A 71 1.45 1.08 -26.33
N THR A 72 1.05 1.97 -25.44
CA THR A 72 1.03 1.69 -24.00
C THR A 72 -0.08 0.70 -23.66
N SER A 73 0.21 -0.19 -22.72
CA SER A 73 -0.76 -1.11 -22.12
C SER A 73 -0.95 -0.77 -20.65
N THR A 74 -2.19 -0.84 -20.16
CA THR A 74 -2.49 -0.75 -18.73
C THR A 74 -2.08 -2.06 -18.05
N ILE A 75 -1.22 -1.98 -17.05
CA ILE A 75 -0.85 -3.10 -16.19
C ILE A 75 -1.23 -2.82 -14.74
N LEU A 76 -1.46 -3.88 -13.96
CA LEU A 76 -1.54 -3.79 -12.51
C LEU A 76 -0.16 -4.03 -11.91
N HIS A 77 0.49 -2.99 -11.41
CA HIS A 77 1.74 -3.11 -10.67
C HIS A 77 1.41 -3.35 -9.20
N THR A 78 1.75 -4.55 -8.70
CA THR A 78 1.69 -4.88 -7.27
C THR A 78 2.86 -4.23 -6.54
N GLY A 79 2.57 -3.41 -5.55
CA GLY A 79 3.55 -2.70 -4.74
C GLY A 79 3.91 -3.47 -3.47
N LEU A 80 3.73 -2.82 -2.32
CA LEU A 80 4.17 -3.32 -1.03
C LEU A 80 3.15 -4.32 -0.46
N THR A 81 3.63 -5.50 -0.07
CA THR A 81 2.88 -6.48 0.72
C THR A 81 3.47 -6.54 2.12
N CYS A 82 2.64 -6.34 3.14
CA CYS A 82 3.02 -6.46 4.54
C CYS A 82 2.06 -7.41 5.25
N ILE A 83 2.61 -8.37 5.98
CA ILE A 83 1.87 -9.28 6.85
C ILE A 83 2.55 -9.22 8.22
N ALA A 84 1.79 -9.03 9.30
CA ALA A 84 2.35 -8.96 10.65
C ALA A 84 3.25 -10.19 10.92
N PRO A 85 4.47 -10.03 11.48
CA PRO A 85 5.43 -11.12 11.66
C PRO A 85 4.86 -12.37 12.33
N ALA A 86 4.02 -12.19 13.34
CA ALA A 86 3.38 -13.28 14.09
C ALA A 86 2.39 -14.15 13.27
N LEU A 87 2.01 -13.70 12.06
CA LEU A 87 1.07 -14.40 11.18
C LEU A 87 1.75 -15.01 9.95
N ARG A 88 3.07 -14.86 9.82
CA ARG A 88 3.86 -15.48 8.76
C ARG A 88 4.09 -16.95 9.10
N ARG A 89 4.24 -17.79 8.06
CA ARG A 89 4.56 -19.21 8.21
C ARG A 89 6.06 -19.42 8.37
#